data_AF-A0A917KWL4-F1
#
_entry.id   AF-A0A917KWL4-F1
#
_cell.length_a   1.000
_cell.length_b   1.000
_cell.length_c   1.000
_cell.angle_alpha   90.00
_cell.angle_beta   90.00
_cell.angle_gamma   90.00
#
_symmetry.space_group_name_H-M   'P 1'
#
loop_
_entity.id
_entity.type
_entity.pdbx_description
1 polymer ?
#
loop_
_entity_poly.entity_id
_entity_poly.type
_entity_poly.pdbx_seq_one_letter_code
_entity_poly.pdbx_strand_id
1 'polypeptide(L)'
;MEGASVRTLAARAAGAGGALPAPAEPPKISFTSWVTYERYFRLGVGVKTTHNGAMDPITPLEQALHAARALVLADLVAGEVAEADVVSLVEDSVAQRRWWVEQWPDGVEFVAGLVAQDVQDALLERYGRWPLCPVCGSGDPHALDVEPELGPDPHWVCHKAGVKVAAVGALGRAVGGVSS
;
A
#
# COMPACT_ATOMS: atom_id res chain seq x y z
N MET A 1 13.19 -71.28 0.71
CA MET A 1 13.48 -70.08 -0.11
C MET A 1 12.90 -68.88 0.62
N GLU A 2 13.31 -68.60 1.87
CA GLU A 2 14.56 -67.87 2.20
C GLU A 2 14.59 -66.53 1.46
N GLY A 3 14.50 -65.35 2.10
CA GLY A 3 14.89 -64.99 3.46
C GLY A 3 16.22 -64.24 3.44
N ALA A 4 16.16 -62.91 3.32
CA ALA A 4 17.25 -61.98 3.61
C ALA A 4 16.59 -60.59 3.75
N SER A 5 16.22 -60.04 4.92
CA SER A 5 16.93 -59.92 6.20
C SER A 5 18.36 -59.40 6.02
N VAL A 6 18.47 -58.07 5.88
CA VAL A 6 19.73 -57.36 6.06
C VAL A 6 19.78 -56.85 7.49
N ARG A 7 20.87 -57.26 8.15
CA ARG A 7 21.13 -57.19 9.57
C ARG A 7 21.44 -55.77 10.03
N THR A 8 20.89 -55.45 11.19
CA THR A 8 21.34 -54.42 12.13
C THR A 8 22.83 -54.57 12.43
N LEU A 9 23.58 -53.49 12.28
CA LEU A 9 24.89 -53.31 12.90
C LEU A 9 24.85 -51.98 13.66
N ALA A 10 24.63 -52.10 14.97
CA ALA A 10 24.93 -51.04 15.93
C ALA A 10 26.27 -51.38 16.58
N ALA A 11 27.25 -50.48 16.48
CA ALA A 11 28.35 -50.39 17.44
C ALA A 11 28.89 -48.96 17.48
N ARG A 12 28.85 -48.41 18.70
CA ARG A 12 29.29 -47.07 19.15
C ARG A 12 30.77 -46.78 18.85
N ALA A 13 31.06 -45.51 18.60
CA ALA A 13 32.20 -44.84 19.23
C ALA A 13 31.88 -43.34 19.42
N ALA A 14 32.14 -42.87 20.64
CA ALA A 14 31.95 -41.49 21.09
C ALA A 14 33.03 -40.56 20.53
N GLY A 15 32.66 -39.31 20.27
CA GLY A 15 33.59 -38.23 19.95
C GLY A 15 32.90 -36.88 20.04
N ALA A 16 33.31 -36.07 21.01
CA ALA A 16 32.79 -34.74 21.29
C ALA A 16 32.98 -33.77 20.11
N GLY A 17 31.99 -32.92 19.84
CA GLY A 17 32.07 -31.79 18.92
C GLY A 17 30.78 -30.98 19.00
N GLY A 18 30.87 -29.71 19.38
CA GLY A 18 29.74 -28.88 19.82
C GLY A 18 28.62 -28.73 18.80
N ALA A 19 27.38 -28.70 19.31
CA ALA A 19 26.21 -28.33 18.56
C ALA A 19 26.35 -26.88 18.07
N LEU A 20 26.31 -26.70 16.75
CA LEU A 20 26.03 -25.40 16.15
C LEU A 20 24.61 -24.99 16.56
N PRO A 21 24.36 -23.78 17.09
CA PRO A 21 23.00 -23.38 17.42
C PRO A 21 22.16 -23.32 16.14
N ALA A 22 20.92 -23.83 16.23
CA ALA A 22 19.92 -23.67 15.18
C ALA A 22 19.73 -22.18 14.87
N PRO A 23 19.44 -21.78 13.61
CA PRO A 23 19.05 -20.42 13.33
C PRO A 23 17.80 -20.10 14.15
N ALA A 24 17.87 -19.04 14.95
CA ALA A 24 16.73 -18.54 15.68
C ALA A 24 15.57 -18.25 14.72
N GLU A 25 14.39 -18.75 15.04
CA GLU A 25 13.14 -18.40 14.36
C GLU A 25 13.00 -16.87 14.38
N PRO A 26 12.74 -16.20 13.25
CA PRO A 26 12.59 -14.76 13.24
C PRO A 26 11.41 -14.36 14.15
N PRO A 27 11.55 -13.29 14.96
CA PRO A 27 10.48 -12.88 15.86
C PRO A 27 9.24 -12.50 15.06
N LYS A 28 8.10 -13.12 15.41
CA LYS A 28 6.78 -12.79 14.87
C LYS A 28 6.45 -11.35 15.27
N ILE A 29 6.47 -10.46 14.29
CA ILE A 29 6.09 -9.06 14.47
C ILE A 29 4.61 -9.04 14.84
N SER A 30 4.31 -8.68 16.09
CA SER A 30 2.96 -8.39 16.54
C SER A 30 2.68 -6.91 16.36
N PHE A 31 1.56 -6.60 15.72
CA PHE A 31 1.17 -5.30 15.16
C PHE A 31 0.80 -4.21 16.21
N THR A 32 1.10 -4.40 17.50
CA THR A 32 0.64 -3.52 18.59
C THR A 32 1.76 -2.80 19.35
N SER A 33 2.80 -2.34 18.67
CA SER A 33 3.85 -1.52 19.30
C SER A 33 4.26 -0.33 18.44
N TRP A 34 3.30 0.55 18.17
CA TRP A 34 3.61 1.97 18.02
C TRP A 34 3.74 2.55 19.43
N VAL A 35 4.76 3.38 19.66
CA VAL A 35 5.23 3.95 20.96
C VAL A 35 6.46 3.25 21.54
N THR A 36 7.63 3.58 20.99
CA THR A 36 8.81 4.03 21.76
C THR A 36 9.79 4.71 20.81
N TYR A 37 9.45 5.93 20.42
CA TYR A 37 10.30 6.87 19.67
C TYR A 37 11.37 7.55 20.56
N GLU A 38 11.64 7.03 21.76
CA GLU A 38 12.50 7.68 22.77
C GLU A 38 13.78 6.88 23.12
N ARG A 39 14.44 6.23 22.16
CA ARG A 39 15.73 5.53 22.46
C ARG A 39 16.91 5.83 21.54
N TYR A 40 16.92 6.97 20.84
CA TYR A 40 18.08 7.36 20.01
C TYR A 40 18.73 8.72 20.32
N PHE A 41 18.35 9.42 21.39
CA PHE A 41 19.01 10.67 21.79
C PHE A 41 19.69 10.58 23.17
N ARG A 42 20.70 9.72 23.31
CA ARG A 42 21.67 9.88 24.41
C ARG A 42 23.02 9.20 24.22
N LEU A 43 23.81 9.59 23.23
CA LEU A 43 25.28 9.55 23.32
C LEU A 43 25.83 10.73 22.50
N GLY A 44 26.61 11.60 23.14
CA GLY A 44 27.17 12.82 22.54
C GLY A 44 28.18 12.53 21.44
N VAL A 45 27.67 12.32 20.22
CA VAL A 45 28.46 12.41 19.00
C VAL A 45 28.32 13.85 18.49
N GLY A 46 29.44 14.56 18.40
CA GLY A 46 29.46 15.89 17.79
C GLY A 46 28.91 15.81 16.37
N VAL A 47 27.76 16.42 16.13
CA VAL A 47 27.26 16.62 14.77
C VAL A 47 28.21 17.60 14.10
N LYS A 48 29.13 17.06 13.31
CA LYS A 48 29.86 17.84 12.33
C LYS A 48 28.82 18.32 11.32
N THR A 49 28.49 19.61 11.36
CA THR A 49 27.67 20.26 10.35
C THR A 49 28.43 20.29 9.04
N THR A 50 28.34 19.18 8.33
CA THR A 50 28.67 19.00 6.92
C THR A 50 27.50 18.17 6.43
N HIS A 51 26.53 18.66 5.68
CA HIS A 51 26.65 19.39 4.42
C HIS A 51 25.36 20.18 4.20
N ASN A 52 25.43 21.36 3.56
CA ASN A 52 24.38 21.74 2.61
C ASN A 52 24.47 20.70 1.47
N GLY A 53 23.94 19.50 1.71
CA GLY A 53 23.87 18.43 0.73
C GLY A 53 22.82 18.81 -0.29
N ALA A 54 23.19 18.84 -1.56
CA ALA A 54 22.21 18.83 -2.63
C ALA A 54 21.20 17.72 -2.32
N MET A 55 19.90 18.04 -2.25
CA MET A 55 18.87 17.01 -2.06
C MET A 55 19.11 15.92 -3.09
N ASP A 56 19.24 14.67 -2.64
CA ASP A 56 19.25 13.54 -3.56
C ASP A 56 18.01 13.66 -4.46
N PRO A 57 18.16 13.53 -5.79
CA PRO A 57 17.02 13.68 -6.68
C PRO A 57 15.99 12.60 -6.36
N ILE A 58 14.74 13.02 -6.11
CA ILE A 58 13.61 12.12 -5.86
C ILE A 58 13.50 11.15 -7.03
N THR A 59 13.50 9.83 -6.77
CA THR A 59 13.44 8.82 -7.83
C THR A 59 12.09 8.88 -8.58
N PRO A 60 12.01 8.42 -9.85
CA PRO A 60 10.75 8.40 -10.59
C PRO A 60 9.62 7.64 -9.86
N LEU A 61 9.96 6.54 -9.17
CA LEU A 61 9.00 5.79 -8.35
C LEU A 61 8.46 6.63 -7.19
N GLU A 62 9.34 7.30 -6.44
CA GLU A 62 8.92 8.17 -5.34
C GLU A 62 8.03 9.31 -5.82
N GLN A 63 8.36 9.92 -6.97
CA GLN A 63 7.55 10.97 -7.58
C GLN A 63 6.15 10.44 -7.94
N ALA A 64 6.07 9.26 -8.55
CA ALA A 64 4.80 8.63 -8.92
C ALA A 64 3.95 8.28 -7.70
N LEU A 65 4.55 7.71 -6.64
CA LEU A 65 3.85 7.41 -5.39
C LEU A 65 3.37 8.68 -4.67
N HIS A 66 4.18 9.75 -4.66
CA HIS A 66 3.77 11.03 -4.11
C HIS A 66 2.63 11.67 -4.93
N ALA A 67 2.68 11.58 -6.25
CA ALA A 67 1.60 12.04 -7.11
C ALA A 67 0.31 11.24 -6.87
N ALA A 68 0.39 9.91 -6.84
CA ALA A 68 -0.75 9.02 -6.55
C ALA A 68 -1.40 9.38 -5.21
N ARG A 69 -0.59 9.53 -4.15
CA ARG A 69 -1.07 9.98 -2.83
C ARG A 69 -1.82 11.31 -2.92
N ALA A 70 -1.22 12.31 -3.56
CA ALA A 70 -1.81 13.64 -3.66
C ALA A 70 -3.16 13.63 -4.42
N LEU A 71 -3.25 12.86 -5.50
CA LEU A 71 -4.48 12.71 -6.29
C LEU A 71 -5.59 12.04 -5.47
N VAL A 72 -5.29 10.91 -4.82
CA VAL A 72 -6.31 10.19 -4.04
C VAL A 72 -6.76 10.99 -2.83
N LEU A 73 -5.85 11.69 -2.14
CA LEU A 73 -6.22 12.61 -1.06
C LEU A 73 -7.12 13.76 -1.55
N ALA A 74 -6.89 14.29 -2.75
CA ALA A 74 -7.75 15.32 -3.32
C ALA A 74 -9.19 14.82 -3.55
N ASP A 75 -9.35 13.57 -4.00
CA ASP A 75 -10.67 12.98 -4.19
C ASP A 75 -11.35 12.62 -2.86
N LEU A 76 -10.60 12.15 -1.86
CA LEU A 76 -11.12 11.90 -0.52
C LEU A 76 -11.62 13.20 0.14
N VAL A 77 -10.88 14.30 -0.02
CA VAL A 77 -11.32 15.63 0.43
C VAL A 77 -12.58 16.07 -0.31
N ALA A 78 -12.65 15.87 -1.62
CA ALA A 78 -13.83 16.18 -2.43
C ALA A 78 -15.06 15.33 -2.05
N GLY A 79 -14.84 14.09 -1.63
CA GLY A 79 -15.86 13.18 -1.13
C GLY A 79 -16.16 13.34 0.37
N GLU A 80 -15.56 14.32 1.04
CA GLU A 80 -15.73 14.60 2.48
C GLU A 80 -15.42 13.40 3.41
N VAL A 81 -14.44 12.58 3.04
CA VAL A 81 -14.02 11.35 3.79
C VAL A 81 -12.51 11.32 4.05
N ALA A 82 -11.91 12.48 4.32
CA ALA A 82 -10.47 12.62 4.52
C ALA A 82 -10.06 12.61 6.01
N GLU A 83 -10.71 11.78 6.83
CA GLU A 83 -10.33 11.59 8.23
C GLU A 83 -8.99 10.85 8.37
N ALA A 84 -8.36 10.96 9.54
CA ALA A 84 -7.01 10.45 9.79
C ALA A 84 -6.88 8.92 9.60
N ASP A 85 -7.92 8.16 9.94
CA ASP A 85 -7.97 6.71 9.72
C ASP A 85 -8.11 6.37 8.23
N VAL A 86 -8.86 7.15 7.45
CA VAL A 86 -8.94 7.00 5.99
C VAL A 86 -7.62 7.37 5.32
N VAL A 87 -6.95 8.45 5.75
CA VAL A 87 -5.61 8.81 5.26
C VAL A 87 -4.61 7.69 5.54
N SER A 88 -4.75 6.95 6.64
CA SER A 88 -3.90 5.80 6.94
C SER A 88 -4.09 4.67 5.90
N LEU A 89 -5.31 4.48 5.36
CA LEU A 89 -5.55 3.53 4.26
C LEU A 89 -4.76 3.92 3.00
N VAL A 90 -4.70 5.21 2.69
CA VAL A 90 -3.90 5.71 1.54
C VAL A 90 -2.43 5.38 1.71
N GLU A 91 -1.88 5.59 2.91
CA GLU A 91 -0.47 5.28 3.17
C GLU A 91 -0.19 3.78 3.13
N ASP A 92 -1.11 2.95 3.60
CA ASP A 92 -1.01 1.48 3.48
C ASP A 92 -1.00 1.05 2.00
N SER A 93 -1.91 1.59 1.18
CA SER A 93 -1.95 1.34 -0.26
C SER A 93 -0.66 1.80 -0.97
N VAL A 94 -0.15 2.98 -0.64
CA VAL A 94 1.11 3.51 -1.20
C VAL A 94 2.30 2.61 -0.82
N ALA A 95 2.36 2.13 0.42
CA ALA A 95 3.41 1.21 0.87
C ALA A 95 3.34 -0.14 0.14
N GLN A 96 2.13 -0.68 -0.05
CA GLN A 96 1.92 -1.91 -0.83
C GLN A 96 2.32 -1.72 -2.30
N ARG A 97 1.93 -0.60 -2.93
CA ARG A 97 2.26 -0.32 -4.34
C ARG A 97 3.74 -0.07 -4.56
N ARG A 98 4.45 0.53 -3.62
CA ARG A 98 5.92 0.61 -3.66
C ARG A 98 6.54 -0.77 -3.84
N TRP A 99 6.21 -1.69 -2.94
CA TRP A 99 6.77 -3.03 -2.97
C TRP A 99 6.42 -3.75 -4.28
N TRP A 100 5.19 -3.56 -4.78
CA TRP A 100 4.75 -4.14 -6.04
C TRP A 100 5.54 -3.63 -7.25
N VAL A 101 5.78 -2.31 -7.35
CA VAL A 101 6.58 -1.72 -8.43
C VAL A 101 8.06 -2.11 -8.33
N GLU A 102 8.58 -2.32 -7.13
CA GLU A 102 9.93 -2.88 -6.97
C GLU A 102 10.06 -4.27 -7.60
N GLN A 103 8.97 -5.05 -7.66
CA GLN A 103 8.93 -6.33 -8.38
C GLN A 103 8.67 -6.17 -9.88
N TRP A 104 7.93 -5.12 -10.28
CA TRP A 104 7.62 -4.83 -11.68
C TRP A 104 7.73 -3.32 -11.98
N PRO A 105 8.93 -2.84 -12.40
CA PRO A 105 9.19 -1.41 -12.56
C PRO A 105 8.34 -0.70 -13.62
N ASP A 106 7.90 -1.39 -14.66
CA ASP A 106 7.02 -0.79 -15.68
C ASP A 106 5.65 -0.42 -15.09
N GLY A 107 5.28 -1.01 -13.95
CA GLY A 107 4.05 -0.71 -13.24
C GLY A 107 3.97 0.70 -12.62
N VAL A 108 5.05 1.50 -12.67
CA VAL A 108 5.07 2.89 -12.18
C VAL A 108 3.91 3.71 -12.75
N GLU A 109 3.57 3.54 -14.02
CA GLU A 109 2.55 4.36 -14.68
C GLU A 109 1.11 4.04 -14.18
N PHE A 110 0.90 2.90 -13.53
CA PHE A 110 -0.41 2.43 -13.06
C PHE A 110 -0.72 2.77 -11.60
N VAL A 111 0.29 3.20 -10.82
CA VAL A 111 0.14 3.34 -9.36
C VAL A 111 -0.97 4.29 -8.92
N ALA A 112 -1.26 5.36 -9.67
CA ALA A 112 -2.35 6.25 -9.33
C ALA A 112 -3.72 5.56 -9.37
N GLY A 113 -3.97 4.74 -10.40
CA GLY A 113 -5.22 3.98 -10.54
C GLY A 113 -5.33 2.86 -9.52
N LEU A 114 -4.22 2.15 -9.26
CA LEU A 114 -4.19 1.05 -8.29
C LEU A 114 -4.35 1.54 -6.84
N VAL A 115 -3.73 2.66 -6.46
CA VAL A 115 -3.92 3.23 -5.11
C VAL A 115 -5.39 3.67 -4.92
N ALA A 116 -6.02 4.25 -5.93
CA ALA A 116 -7.43 4.63 -5.86
C ALA A 116 -8.35 3.40 -5.67
N GLN A 117 -8.07 2.30 -6.38
CA GLN A 117 -8.80 1.03 -6.22
C GLN A 117 -8.58 0.40 -4.84
N ASP A 118 -7.33 0.31 -4.38
CA ASP A 118 -7.00 -0.25 -3.06
C ASP A 118 -7.73 0.53 -1.93
N VAL A 119 -7.80 1.86 -2.03
CA VAL A 119 -8.51 2.71 -1.06
C VAL A 119 -10.02 2.53 -1.16
N GLN A 120 -10.57 2.41 -2.37
CA GLN A 120 -11.99 2.12 -2.57
C GLN A 120 -12.38 0.78 -1.94
N ASP A 121 -11.58 -0.27 -2.13
CA ASP A 121 -11.82 -1.58 -1.54
C ASP A 121 -11.75 -1.52 -0.01
N ALA A 122 -10.73 -0.86 0.53
CA ALA A 122 -10.59 -0.70 1.98
C ALA A 122 -11.74 0.11 2.61
N LEU A 123 -12.23 1.14 1.90
CA LEU A 123 -13.41 1.91 2.32
C LEU A 123 -14.69 1.08 2.23
N LEU A 124 -14.86 0.28 1.17
CA LEU A 124 -16.03 -0.58 1.00
C LEU A 124 -16.19 -1.55 2.17
N GLU A 125 -15.08 -2.13 2.64
CA GLU A 125 -15.06 -3.06 3.76
C GLU A 125 -15.41 -2.41 5.10
N ARG A 126 -15.03 -1.14 5.32
CA ARG A 126 -15.07 -0.49 6.66
C ARG A 126 -16.15 0.57 6.82
N TYR A 127 -16.41 1.36 5.79
CA TYR A 127 -17.27 2.55 5.82
C TYR A 127 -18.40 2.48 4.79
N GLY A 128 -18.23 1.68 3.72
CA GLY A 128 -19.20 1.48 2.66
C GLY A 128 -18.75 2.09 1.33
N ARG A 129 -19.71 2.23 0.41
CA ARG A 129 -19.45 2.60 -0.99
C ARG A 129 -18.87 4.01 -1.12
N TRP A 130 -17.75 4.12 -1.80
CA TRP A 130 -17.12 5.40 -2.12
C TRP A 130 -16.36 5.30 -3.46
N PRO A 131 -16.28 6.38 -4.27
CA PRO A 131 -17.06 7.60 -4.15
C PRO A 131 -18.47 7.38 -4.71
N LEU A 132 -19.49 7.96 -4.07
CA LEU A 132 -20.86 7.85 -4.59
C LEU A 132 -21.00 8.60 -5.91
N CYS A 133 -21.74 7.99 -6.84
CA CYS A 133 -21.99 8.55 -8.16
C CYS A 133 -22.82 9.84 -8.10
N PRO A 134 -22.32 11.00 -8.55
CA PRO A 134 -23.09 12.23 -8.59
C PRO A 134 -24.05 12.31 -9.80
N VAL A 135 -23.91 11.42 -10.78
CA VAL A 135 -24.63 11.48 -12.07
C VAL A 135 -26.03 10.86 -12.00
N CYS A 136 -26.19 9.75 -11.28
CA CYS A 136 -27.41 8.94 -11.35
C CYS A 136 -28.56 9.37 -10.41
N GLY A 137 -28.42 10.51 -9.72
CA GLY A 137 -29.52 11.16 -8.98
C GLY A 137 -30.23 10.25 -7.96
N SER A 138 -31.55 10.38 -7.86
CA SER A 138 -32.42 9.76 -6.85
C SER A 138 -32.64 8.25 -6.98
N GLY A 139 -31.82 7.55 -7.77
CA GLY A 139 -31.80 6.09 -7.80
C GLY A 139 -31.02 5.51 -6.62
N ASP A 140 -30.85 4.19 -6.60
CA ASP A 140 -30.00 3.53 -5.59
C ASP A 140 -28.55 4.06 -5.65
N PRO A 141 -28.01 4.57 -4.53
CA PRO A 141 -26.63 5.02 -4.45
C PRO A 141 -25.66 3.89 -4.79
N HIS A 142 -24.72 4.17 -5.67
CA HIS A 142 -23.65 3.24 -6.06
C HIS A 142 -22.33 3.97 -6.16
N ALA A 143 -21.23 3.21 -6.03
CA ALA A 143 -19.90 3.74 -6.22
C ALA A 143 -19.61 3.97 -7.70
N LEU A 144 -18.74 4.94 -7.98
CA LEU A 144 -18.00 4.98 -9.25
C LEU A 144 -16.91 3.92 -9.22
N ASP A 145 -16.46 3.48 -10.39
CA ASP A 145 -15.32 2.55 -10.52
C ASP A 145 -14.13 3.28 -11.15
N VAL A 146 -12.91 2.78 -10.94
CA VAL A 146 -11.71 3.33 -11.59
C VAL A 146 -11.46 2.58 -12.89
N GLU A 147 -11.36 3.31 -14.00
CA GLU A 147 -10.97 2.76 -15.31
C GLU A 147 -9.76 3.51 -15.88
N PRO A 148 -8.91 2.84 -16.68
CA PRO A 148 -8.85 1.38 -16.81
C PRO A 148 -8.45 0.70 -15.49
N GLU A 149 -8.93 -0.51 -15.24
CA GLU A 149 -8.56 -1.31 -14.04
C GLU A 149 -7.02 -1.43 -13.90
N LEU A 150 -6.34 -1.64 -15.03
CA LEU A 150 -4.88 -1.59 -15.14
C LEU A 150 -4.47 -0.83 -16.41
N GLY A 151 -4.04 0.42 -16.25
CA GLY A 151 -3.57 1.25 -17.36
C GLY A 151 -3.31 2.70 -16.95
N PRO A 152 -2.75 3.52 -17.86
CA PRO A 152 -2.51 4.94 -17.61
C PRO A 152 -3.82 5.74 -17.63
N ASP A 153 -3.74 7.01 -17.24
CA ASP A 153 -4.86 7.97 -17.22
C ASP A 153 -6.12 7.49 -16.45
N PRO A 154 -5.96 7.08 -15.18
CA PRO A 154 -7.05 6.54 -14.38
C PRO A 154 -8.16 7.58 -14.16
N HIS A 155 -9.40 7.12 -14.23
CA HIS A 155 -10.58 7.97 -14.11
C HIS A 155 -11.77 7.26 -13.49
N TRP A 156 -12.56 8.02 -12.74
CA TRP A 156 -13.82 7.58 -12.18
C TRP A 156 -14.89 7.46 -13.27
N VAL A 157 -15.53 6.30 -13.37
CA VAL A 157 -16.62 6.02 -14.31
C VAL A 157 -17.88 5.64 -13.56
N CYS A 158 -19.03 5.98 -14.15
CA CYS A 158 -20.30 5.40 -13.78
C CYS A 158 -20.69 4.39 -14.85
N HIS A 159 -20.54 3.09 -14.58
CA HIS A 159 -20.95 2.02 -15.50
C HIS A 159 -22.45 2.02 -15.79
N LYS A 160 -23.27 2.41 -14.80
CA LYS A 160 -24.73 2.51 -14.98
C LYS A 160 -25.12 3.56 -16.02
N ALA A 161 -24.44 4.71 -16.04
CA ALA A 161 -24.70 5.79 -16.99
C ALA A 161 -23.82 5.68 -18.25
N GLY A 162 -22.78 4.84 -18.24
CA GLY A 162 -21.83 4.69 -19.34
C GLY A 162 -20.96 5.93 -19.57
N VAL A 163 -20.62 6.68 -18.52
CA VAL A 163 -19.86 7.94 -18.63
C VAL A 163 -18.63 7.97 -17.75
N LYS A 164 -17.56 8.61 -18.27
CA LYS A 164 -16.43 9.09 -17.47
C LYS A 164 -16.86 10.33 -16.69
N VAL A 165 -16.74 10.27 -15.36
CA VAL A 165 -17.17 11.31 -14.44
C VAL A 165 -16.06 12.32 -14.19
N ALA A 166 -14.87 11.85 -13.80
CA ALA A 166 -13.72 12.69 -13.51
C ALA A 166 -12.41 11.90 -13.65
N ALA A 167 -11.29 12.57 -13.91
CA ALA A 167 -9.98 11.97 -13.68
C ALA A 167 -9.78 11.72 -12.17
N VAL A 168 -8.96 10.73 -11.82
CA VAL A 168 -8.52 10.57 -10.42
C VAL A 168 -7.77 11.84 -9.99
N GLY A 169 -8.10 12.37 -8.81
CA GLY A 169 -7.68 13.64 -8.25
C GLY A 169 -8.49 14.87 -8.69
N ALA A 170 -9.53 14.70 -9.50
CA ALA A 170 -10.36 15.77 -10.02
C ALA A 170 -11.85 15.64 -9.63
N LEU A 171 -12.20 14.76 -8.70
CA LEU A 171 -13.59 14.46 -8.32
C LEU A 171 -14.34 15.70 -7.81
N GLY A 172 -13.64 16.64 -7.16
CA GLY A 172 -14.24 17.89 -6.66
C GLY A 172 -14.93 18.72 -7.74
N ARG A 173 -14.49 18.64 -9.01
CA ARG A 173 -15.17 19.33 -10.12
C ARG A 173 -16.51 18.69 -10.50
N ALA A 174 -16.64 17.38 -10.29
CA ALA A 174 -17.88 16.65 -10.58
C ALA A 174 -18.89 16.74 -9.43
N VAL A 175 -18.41 16.72 -8.17
CA VAL A 175 -19.27 16.77 -6.98
C VAL A 175 -19.71 18.21 -6.64
N GLY A 176 -18.87 19.22 -6.86
CA GLY A 176 -19.24 20.63 -6.63
C GLY A 176 -20.18 21.24 -7.67
N GLY A 177 -20.35 20.58 -8.83
CA GLY A 177 -21.18 21.08 -9.94
C GLY A 177 -22.68 20.84 -9.80
N VAL A 178 -23.12 20.06 -8.80
CA VAL A 178 -24.55 19.72 -8.59
C VAL A 178 -25.28 20.65 -7.61
N SER A 179 -24.65 21.75 -7.19
CA SER A 179 -25.34 22.82 -6.46
C SER A 179 -25.65 23.99 -7.40
N SER A 180 -26.80 23.94 -8.07
CA SER A 180 -27.44 25.14 -8.66
C SER A 180 -28.95 25.05 -8.66
#